data_AF-A0A847ETI8-F1
#
_entry.id   AF-A0A847ETI8-F1
#
_cell.length_a   1.000
_cell.length_b   1.000
_cell.length_c   1.000
_cell.angle_alpha   90.00
_cell.angle_beta   90.00
_cell.angle_gamma   90.00
#
_symmetry.space_group_name_H-M   'P 1'
#
loop_
_entity.id
_entity.type
_entity.pdbx_description
1 polymer ?
#
loop_
_entity_poly.entity_id
_entity_poly.type
_entity_poly.pdbx_seq_one_letter_code
_entity_poly.pdbx_strand_id
1 'polypeptide(L)'
;MRLKTAFITILYILFLGTIFFFPLNTAYSQQWSDSVIVTGQVKVDIYSTVELSPVTVEIRQPSTVTVRILTPTGIGIAGRSVVIVAPGLIITQPTGVTDSQGRVTATVYSTSAGTYTVSAKDITYGYDIVIQNSKTLYVVPVNAPTFSPEPYYTKGTTNTVIWSSFGNGYDYYVEVSEDPNFNTVMDNSGWIDSNSYEAENLENGKMYFYRVKTRNPYGGESGWSPSVFSVQDSEPPEIKVITIGDVGDNNTVVWDSKDSVEMIFTVTDNLQLESAVFLCVNSKDETYQCTTDYRMEGDNLIVSIPLNQLERISGAYLRGSYEFCVEATDSAGNIKRVCNIVLTIPSGLPPEEEEKEPTIVEIIQQGVIDIGANIDKLVGNYDPNNLEALTTSTSIITVATAFILTFGSLINLPLVLFQLFLNLLRWLGFRTGAKPLGYVYDALTKDPVPQAIVRIYDENGKMVWSDVTDGRGYFSAKLKEGKYRIEVRASDYTYPSTIIYGKDDYPLSNVYHGEFFEINQESIPNFSIPLGPKEVSTFRVLREIVWGRFKVLFSILHTLLFIVGLVLSIYMYVKRP
;
A
#
# COMPACT_ATOMS: atom_id res chain seq x y z
N MET A 1 -66.23 28.03 110.32
CA MET A 1 -65.44 28.55 109.18
C MET A 1 -64.37 27.50 108.88
N ARG A 2 -64.68 26.51 108.02
CA ARG A 2 -64.78 26.60 106.54
C ARG A 2 -63.40 26.44 105.93
N LEU A 3 -63.24 25.48 105.01
CA LEU A 3 -62.01 25.28 104.22
C LEU A 3 -60.72 25.08 105.06
N LYS A 4 -60.88 25.00 106.38
CA LYS A 4 -60.19 24.13 107.35
C LYS A 4 -60.93 22.80 107.46
N THR A 5 -60.19 21.76 107.87
CA THR A 5 -60.66 20.47 108.43
C THR A 5 -61.34 19.52 107.43
N ALA A 6 -60.59 18.58 106.85
CA ALA A 6 -61.09 17.21 106.54
C ALA A 6 -60.08 16.32 105.80
N PHE A 7 -59.01 16.83 105.18
CA PHE A 7 -58.10 15.93 104.43
C PHE A 7 -56.91 15.40 105.26
N ILE A 8 -56.67 15.97 106.44
CA ILE A 8 -55.58 15.60 107.35
C ILE A 8 -55.99 14.48 108.35
N THR A 9 -57.23 13.96 108.28
CA THR A 9 -57.75 13.02 109.31
C THR A 9 -58.38 11.71 108.79
N ILE A 10 -58.47 11.46 107.47
CA ILE A 10 -59.12 10.25 106.89
C ILE A 10 -58.21 9.50 105.87
N LEU A 11 -56.91 9.47 106.12
CA LEU A 11 -56.11 8.26 105.81
C LEU A 11 -55.09 7.98 106.92
N TYR A 12 -55.43 8.41 108.12
CA TYR A 12 -54.83 7.97 109.39
C TYR A 12 -55.51 6.67 109.89
N ILE A 13 -56.44 6.10 109.10
CA ILE A 13 -57.21 4.87 109.38
C ILE A 13 -57.06 3.88 108.21
N LEU A 14 -55.88 3.86 107.58
CA LEU A 14 -55.23 2.61 107.13
C LEU A 14 -54.14 2.26 108.15
N PHE A 15 -54.50 2.52 109.40
CA PHE A 15 -53.88 2.10 110.64
C PHE A 15 -54.09 0.59 110.76
N LEU A 16 -53.01 -0.09 111.14
CA LEU A 16 -52.95 -1.45 111.66
C LEU A 16 -53.22 -2.59 110.70
N GLY A 17 -52.12 -3.05 110.11
CA GLY A 17 -52.00 -4.40 109.55
C GLY A 17 -50.55 -4.87 109.58
N THR A 18 -50.04 -5.12 110.79
CA THR A 18 -48.95 -6.06 111.11
C THR A 18 -47.58 -5.85 110.46
N ILE A 19 -46.65 -5.38 111.29
CA ILE A 19 -45.21 -5.61 111.18
C ILE A 19 -44.94 -7.11 111.38
N PHE A 20 -44.49 -7.80 110.34
CA PHE A 20 -43.74 -9.05 110.46
C PHE A 20 -42.44 -8.91 109.68
N PHE A 21 -41.33 -8.89 110.41
CA PHE A 21 -39.98 -9.01 109.88
C PHE A 21 -39.83 -10.38 109.20
N PHE A 22 -39.75 -10.41 107.87
CA PHE A 22 -39.08 -11.48 107.15
C PHE A 22 -37.67 -11.00 106.79
N PRO A 23 -36.60 -11.77 107.05
CA PRO A 23 -35.27 -11.40 106.64
C PRO A 23 -35.23 -11.37 105.11
N LEU A 24 -34.96 -10.21 104.53
CA LEU A 24 -34.50 -10.11 103.15
C LEU A 24 -33.15 -10.81 103.08
N ASN A 25 -33.13 -12.07 102.66
CA ASN A 25 -31.93 -12.69 102.14
C ASN A 25 -31.45 -11.78 101.01
N THR A 26 -30.35 -11.07 101.25
CA THR A 26 -29.56 -10.45 100.21
C THR A 26 -29.06 -11.58 99.33
N ALA A 27 -29.80 -11.87 98.26
CA ALA A 27 -29.27 -12.66 97.17
C ALA A 27 -28.13 -11.84 96.56
N TYR A 28 -26.90 -12.10 97.00
CA TYR A 28 -25.72 -11.83 96.20
C TYR A 28 -25.92 -12.58 94.89
N SER A 29 -26.34 -11.90 93.84
CA SER A 29 -26.08 -12.41 92.51
C SER A 29 -24.56 -12.40 92.36
N GLN A 30 -23.92 -13.55 92.55
CA GLN A 30 -22.58 -13.74 92.02
C GLN A 30 -22.70 -13.58 90.50
N GLN A 31 -22.31 -12.41 89.99
CA GLN A 31 -22.11 -12.23 88.56
C GLN A 31 -20.91 -13.09 88.18
N TRP A 32 -21.18 -14.29 87.67
CA TRP A 32 -20.17 -15.10 87.02
C TRP A 32 -19.84 -14.43 85.69
N SER A 33 -18.76 -13.64 85.69
CA SER A 33 -18.09 -13.21 84.47
C SER A 33 -17.17 -14.36 84.04
N ASP A 34 -17.74 -15.40 83.45
CA ASP A 34 -16.92 -16.40 82.78
C ASP A 34 -16.46 -15.80 81.44
N SER A 35 -15.15 -15.63 81.27
CA SER A 35 -14.63 -15.07 80.02
C SER A 35 -14.73 -16.12 78.92
N VAL A 36 -15.77 -16.02 78.09
CA VAL A 36 -15.89 -16.84 76.89
C VAL A 36 -14.96 -16.26 75.82
N ILE A 37 -13.86 -16.95 75.53
CA ILE A 37 -13.01 -16.61 74.39
C ILE A 37 -13.72 -17.11 73.12
N VAL A 38 -14.38 -16.21 72.40
CA VAL A 38 -14.93 -16.49 71.08
C VAL A 38 -13.80 -16.37 70.05
N THR A 39 -13.26 -17.49 69.59
CA THR A 39 -12.31 -17.50 68.47
C THR A 39 -13.07 -17.53 67.15
N GLY A 40 -13.15 -16.40 66.46
CA GLY A 40 -13.65 -16.31 65.08
C GLY A 40 -12.51 -16.31 64.07
N GLN A 41 -12.67 -17.04 62.96
CA GLN A 41 -11.74 -16.99 61.82
C GLN A 41 -12.44 -16.38 60.61
N VAL A 42 -11.80 -15.40 59.97
CA VAL A 42 -12.26 -14.82 58.71
C VAL A 42 -11.73 -15.67 57.57
N LYS A 43 -12.59 -16.35 56.79
CA LYS A 43 -12.14 -17.22 55.69
C LYS A 43 -12.30 -16.62 54.30
N VAL A 44 -12.98 -15.48 54.18
CA VAL A 44 -13.29 -14.82 52.91
C VAL A 44 -13.04 -13.33 53.04
N ASP A 45 -12.38 -12.74 52.05
CA ASP A 45 -12.16 -11.32 51.90
C ASP A 45 -12.96 -10.79 50.69
N ILE A 46 -13.90 -9.89 50.95
CA ILE A 46 -14.82 -9.32 49.96
C ILE A 46 -14.41 -7.91 49.51
N TYR A 47 -13.39 -7.32 50.12
CA TYR A 47 -12.97 -5.93 49.88
C TYR A 47 -11.74 -5.86 48.98
N SER A 48 -10.83 -6.82 49.12
CA SER A 48 -9.59 -6.87 48.36
C SER A 48 -9.82 -7.17 46.88
N THR A 49 -8.93 -6.66 46.03
CA THR A 49 -9.07 -6.73 44.57
C THR A 49 -7.94 -7.51 43.92
N VAL A 50 -8.26 -8.16 42.80
CA VAL A 50 -7.30 -8.77 41.88
C VAL A 50 -7.43 -8.05 40.54
N GLU A 51 -6.31 -7.60 39.99
CA GLU A 51 -6.22 -6.92 38.70
C GLU A 51 -5.22 -7.64 37.80
N LEU A 52 -5.52 -7.68 36.49
CA LEU A 52 -4.67 -8.28 35.47
C LEU A 52 -4.27 -7.19 34.48
N SER A 53 -2.99 -7.17 34.10
CA SER A 53 -2.47 -6.24 33.11
C SER A 53 -1.41 -6.92 32.23
N PRO A 54 -1.67 -7.15 30.94
CA PRO A 54 -2.97 -7.02 30.25
C PRO A 54 -3.94 -8.18 30.58
N VAL A 55 -5.23 -8.02 30.29
CA VAL A 55 -6.28 -9.05 30.50
C VAL A 55 -6.35 -10.10 29.38
N THR A 56 -5.79 -9.77 28.21
CA THR A 56 -5.67 -10.66 27.05
C THR A 56 -4.19 -10.73 26.69
N VAL A 57 -3.67 -11.95 26.59
CA VAL A 57 -2.28 -12.24 26.24
C VAL A 57 -2.23 -13.35 25.20
N GLU A 58 -1.18 -13.39 24.41
CA GLU A 58 -0.88 -14.57 23.59
C GLU A 58 -0.35 -15.73 24.45
N ILE A 59 -0.33 -16.94 23.89
CA ILE A 59 0.38 -18.05 24.52
C ILE A 59 1.83 -17.65 24.85
N ARG A 60 2.29 -18.08 26.02
CA ARG A 60 3.58 -17.75 26.65
C ARG A 60 3.81 -16.28 27.01
N GLN A 61 2.98 -15.35 26.55
CA GLN A 61 3.06 -13.96 26.98
C GLN A 61 2.59 -13.81 28.43
N PRO A 62 3.38 -13.18 29.32
CA PRO A 62 3.00 -12.98 30.70
C PRO A 62 1.98 -11.86 30.88
N SER A 63 1.04 -12.07 31.81
CA SER A 63 0.20 -11.03 32.39
C SER A 63 0.64 -10.76 33.83
N THR A 64 0.66 -9.48 34.21
CA THR A 64 0.95 -9.08 35.59
C THR A 64 -0.33 -9.15 36.41
N VAL A 65 -0.31 -9.93 37.49
CA VAL A 65 -1.37 -9.99 38.49
C VAL A 65 -1.02 -9.03 39.61
N THR A 66 -1.88 -8.05 39.88
CA THR A 66 -1.75 -7.15 41.03
C THR A 66 -2.87 -7.47 42.01
N VAL A 67 -2.49 -7.89 43.22
CA VAL A 67 -3.45 -8.08 44.32
C VAL A 67 -3.32 -6.90 45.26
N ARG A 68 -4.45 -6.28 45.61
CA ARG A 68 -4.51 -5.18 46.58
C ARG A 68 -5.36 -5.59 47.77
N ILE A 69 -4.73 -5.76 48.92
CA ILE A 69 -5.40 -6.10 50.17
C ILE A 69 -5.92 -4.84 50.85
N LEU A 70 -7.22 -4.80 51.14
CA LEU A 70 -7.94 -3.60 51.58
C LEU A 70 -8.71 -3.82 52.89
N THR A 71 -8.80 -2.76 53.70
CA THR A 71 -9.78 -2.67 54.78
C THR A 71 -11.19 -2.42 54.20
N PRO A 72 -12.26 -2.57 55.00
CA PRO A 72 -13.62 -2.18 54.61
C PRO A 72 -13.75 -0.70 54.20
N THR A 73 -12.82 0.14 54.65
CA THR A 73 -12.75 1.58 54.33
C THR A 73 -11.89 1.89 53.10
N GLY A 74 -11.35 0.87 52.42
CA GLY A 74 -10.54 1.03 51.20
C GLY A 74 -9.07 1.40 51.45
N ILE A 75 -8.57 1.26 52.67
CA ILE A 75 -7.17 1.53 53.01
C ILE A 75 -6.34 0.26 52.77
N GLY A 76 -5.17 0.42 52.15
CA GLY A 76 -4.25 -0.68 51.87
C GLY A 76 -3.63 -1.28 53.13
N ILE A 77 -3.54 -2.61 53.19
CA ILE A 77 -2.94 -3.33 54.33
C ILE A 77 -1.57 -3.88 53.93
N ALA A 78 -0.51 -3.33 54.53
CA ALA A 78 0.86 -3.78 54.33
C ALA A 78 1.18 -5.07 55.11
N GLY A 79 2.22 -5.78 54.68
CA GLY A 79 2.77 -6.93 55.40
C GLY A 79 1.99 -8.24 55.24
N ARG A 80 1.09 -8.33 54.24
CA ARG A 80 0.31 -9.54 53.97
C ARG A 80 1.00 -10.45 52.96
N SER A 81 1.00 -11.75 53.26
CA SER A 81 1.51 -12.80 52.36
C SER A 81 0.37 -13.32 51.49
N VAL A 82 0.51 -13.19 50.16
CA VAL A 82 -0.53 -13.55 49.18
C VAL A 82 -0.03 -14.65 48.26
N VAL A 83 -0.89 -15.63 47.98
CA VAL A 83 -0.68 -16.69 46.99
C VAL A 83 -1.71 -16.57 45.87
N ILE A 84 -1.23 -16.53 44.63
CA ILE A 84 -2.08 -16.57 43.44
C ILE A 84 -2.50 -18.02 43.18
N VAL A 85 -3.79 -18.20 42.88
CA VAL A 85 -4.41 -19.49 42.58
C VAL A 85 -5.06 -19.39 41.21
N ALA A 86 -4.44 -20.01 40.20
CA ALA A 86 -4.95 -20.05 38.84
C ALA A 86 -4.66 -21.42 38.20
N PRO A 87 -5.56 -22.41 38.34
CA PRO A 87 -5.37 -23.73 37.75
C PRO A 87 -5.16 -23.66 36.24
N GLY A 88 -4.16 -24.39 35.74
CA GLY A 88 -3.83 -24.42 34.31
C GLY A 88 -2.95 -23.28 33.82
N LEU A 89 -2.60 -22.31 34.68
CA LEU A 89 -1.58 -21.31 34.39
C LEU A 89 -0.24 -21.66 35.05
N ILE A 90 0.84 -21.23 34.42
CA ILE A 90 2.17 -21.19 35.03
C ILE A 90 2.28 -19.87 35.77
N ILE A 91 2.58 -19.93 37.06
CA ILE A 91 2.52 -18.80 37.99
C ILE A 91 3.91 -18.55 38.57
N THR A 92 4.40 -17.32 38.45
CA THR A 92 5.49 -16.82 39.28
C THR A 92 4.88 -16.11 40.48
N GLN A 93 4.91 -16.77 41.64
CA GLN A 93 4.33 -16.25 42.88
C GLN A 93 5.06 -14.98 43.35
N PRO A 94 4.39 -14.11 44.12
CA PRO A 94 5.07 -12.99 44.75
C PRO A 94 6.18 -13.45 45.69
N THR A 95 7.33 -12.78 45.64
CA THR A 95 8.48 -13.08 46.51
C THR A 95 8.45 -12.30 47.83
N GLY A 96 7.49 -11.40 48.02
CA GLY A 96 7.39 -10.52 49.17
C GLY A 96 5.95 -10.34 49.66
N VAL A 97 5.82 -9.55 50.72
CA VAL A 97 4.53 -9.17 51.31
C VAL A 97 3.98 -7.90 50.67
N THR A 98 2.70 -7.60 50.93
CA THR A 98 2.07 -6.38 50.44
C THR A 98 2.79 -5.11 50.92
N ASP A 99 2.89 -4.13 50.03
CA ASP A 99 3.50 -2.82 50.28
C ASP A 99 2.63 -1.91 51.18
N SER A 100 3.08 -0.67 51.41
CA SER A 100 2.35 0.32 52.21
C SER A 100 0.97 0.70 51.67
N GLN A 101 0.68 0.38 50.40
CA GLN A 101 -0.60 0.59 49.73
C GLN A 101 -1.43 -0.71 49.62
N GLY A 102 -0.96 -1.78 50.27
CA GLY A 102 -1.57 -3.10 50.27
C GLY A 102 -1.37 -3.89 48.99
N ARG A 103 -0.45 -3.49 48.11
CA ARG A 103 -0.25 -4.12 46.79
C ARG A 103 0.86 -5.16 46.81
N VAL A 104 0.67 -6.21 46.02
CA VAL A 104 1.68 -7.22 45.73
C VAL A 104 1.46 -7.74 44.30
N THR A 105 2.56 -8.04 43.60
CA THR A 105 2.51 -8.45 42.20
C THR A 105 3.04 -9.86 41.96
N ALA A 106 2.51 -10.51 40.94
CA ALA A 106 2.89 -11.82 40.43
C ALA A 106 2.78 -11.82 38.91
N THR A 107 3.29 -12.85 38.24
CA THR A 107 3.08 -13.04 36.80
C THR A 107 2.47 -14.40 36.51
N VAL A 108 1.61 -14.44 35.48
CA VAL A 108 0.97 -15.66 35.01
C VAL A 108 1.02 -15.75 33.49
N TYR A 109 1.18 -16.96 32.96
CA TYR A 109 1.05 -17.24 31.52
C TYR A 109 0.57 -18.67 31.28
N SER A 110 0.18 -18.99 30.05
CA SER A 110 -0.18 -20.35 29.64
C SER A 110 0.51 -20.72 28.32
N THR A 111 0.78 -22.01 28.11
CA THR A 111 1.22 -22.56 26.82
C THR A 111 0.06 -22.93 25.90
N SER A 112 -1.17 -22.92 26.42
CA SER A 112 -2.37 -23.30 25.68
C SER A 112 -3.35 -22.14 25.65
N ALA A 113 -3.96 -21.92 24.49
CA ALA A 113 -5.02 -20.93 24.36
C ALA A 113 -6.26 -21.36 25.17
N GLY A 114 -6.95 -20.40 25.76
CA GLY A 114 -8.11 -20.67 26.59
C GLY A 114 -8.44 -19.53 27.54
N THR A 115 -9.45 -19.79 28.36
CA THR A 115 -9.96 -18.85 29.36
C THR A 115 -9.63 -19.38 30.74
N TYR A 116 -8.91 -18.59 31.53
CA TYR A 116 -8.40 -19.00 32.84
C TYR A 116 -8.88 -18.06 33.93
N THR A 117 -9.31 -18.62 35.06
CA THR A 117 -9.68 -17.83 36.24
C THR A 117 -8.47 -17.65 37.13
N VAL A 118 -8.16 -16.39 37.45
CA VAL A 118 -7.11 -15.98 38.37
C VAL A 118 -7.74 -15.48 39.66
N SER A 119 -7.45 -16.19 40.74
CA SER A 119 -7.87 -15.87 42.11
C SER A 119 -6.64 -15.69 43.00
N ALA A 120 -6.84 -15.21 44.22
CA ALA A 120 -5.77 -15.06 45.19
C ALA A 120 -6.25 -15.39 46.61
N LYS A 121 -5.31 -15.74 47.48
CA LYS A 121 -5.55 -16.05 48.90
C LYS A 121 -4.53 -15.31 49.76
N ASP A 122 -4.96 -14.75 50.88
CA ASP A 122 -4.07 -14.27 51.94
C ASP A 122 -3.79 -15.44 52.91
N ILE A 123 -2.51 -15.73 53.13
CA ILE A 123 -2.03 -16.84 53.98
C ILE A 123 -1.29 -16.36 55.24
N THR A 124 -1.35 -15.05 55.54
CA THR A 124 -0.57 -14.40 56.60
C THR A 124 -0.75 -15.04 57.98
N TYR A 125 -1.94 -15.55 58.28
CA TYR A 125 -2.31 -16.05 59.60
C TYR A 125 -2.20 -17.57 59.78
N GLY A 126 -1.58 -18.28 58.83
CA GLY A 126 -1.49 -19.74 58.86
C GLY A 126 -2.79 -20.46 58.48
N TYR A 127 -3.79 -19.72 57.96
CA TYR A 127 -4.99 -20.25 57.32
C TYR A 127 -5.33 -19.42 56.08
N ASP A 128 -6.05 -20.03 55.14
CA ASP A 128 -6.43 -19.39 53.88
C ASP A 128 -7.59 -18.40 54.07
N ILE A 129 -7.37 -17.15 53.67
CA ILE A 129 -8.42 -16.16 53.44
C ILE A 129 -8.60 -16.01 51.93
N VAL A 130 -9.73 -16.50 51.39
CA VAL A 130 -10.01 -16.44 49.95
C VAL A 130 -10.46 -15.05 49.57
N ILE A 131 -9.77 -14.42 48.61
CA ILE A 131 -10.19 -13.14 48.03
C ILE A 131 -11.31 -13.43 47.03
N GLN A 132 -12.51 -12.91 47.30
CA GLN A 132 -13.69 -13.17 46.48
C GLN A 132 -13.56 -12.57 45.07
N ASN A 133 -12.79 -11.49 44.92
CA ASN A 133 -12.52 -10.90 43.62
C ASN A 133 -11.60 -11.81 42.79
N SER A 134 -12.13 -12.34 41.69
CA SER A 134 -11.37 -13.11 40.71
C SER A 134 -11.48 -12.45 39.34
N LYS A 135 -10.45 -12.64 38.51
CA LYS A 135 -10.40 -12.11 37.15
C LYS A 135 -10.20 -13.22 36.14
N THR A 136 -10.70 -12.98 34.94
CA THR A 136 -10.53 -13.89 33.82
C THR A 136 -9.39 -13.39 32.95
N LEU A 137 -8.40 -14.25 32.73
CA LEU A 137 -7.34 -14.07 31.74
C LEU A 137 -7.74 -14.78 30.46
N TYR A 138 -7.68 -14.06 29.33
CA TYR A 138 -7.87 -14.64 28.00
C TYR A 138 -6.51 -14.90 27.37
N VAL A 139 -6.21 -16.16 27.09
CA VAL A 139 -4.99 -16.56 26.38
C VAL A 139 -5.37 -16.91 24.95
N VAL A 140 -4.89 -16.13 23.99
CA VAL A 140 -5.15 -16.35 22.56
C VAL A 140 -3.97 -17.08 21.90
N PRO A 141 -4.18 -17.89 20.85
CA PRO A 141 -3.07 -18.43 20.07
C PRO A 141 -2.34 -17.30 19.34
N VAL A 142 -1.07 -17.52 18.97
CA VAL A 142 -0.36 -16.61 18.07
C VAL A 142 -0.97 -16.76 16.68
N ASN A 143 -1.29 -15.65 16.02
CA ASN A 143 -1.86 -15.66 14.68
C ASN A 143 -0.82 -16.13 13.65
N ALA A 144 -1.25 -16.98 12.71
CA ALA A 144 -0.38 -17.41 11.61
C ALA A 144 -0.18 -16.25 10.61
N PRO A 145 1.00 -16.13 9.98
CA PRO A 145 1.21 -15.16 8.90
C PRO A 145 0.38 -15.50 7.66
N THR A 146 0.12 -14.50 6.82
CA THR A 146 -0.53 -14.67 5.51
C THR A 146 0.48 -14.36 4.41
N PHE A 147 0.65 -15.27 3.44
CA PHE A 147 1.47 -15.03 2.26
C PHE A 147 0.86 -13.97 1.32
N SER A 148 1.73 -13.26 0.62
CA SER A 148 1.39 -12.60 -0.63
C SER A 148 1.04 -13.65 -1.69
N PRO A 149 0.13 -13.34 -2.64
CA PRO A 149 -0.18 -14.28 -3.73
C PRO A 149 1.05 -14.60 -4.57
N GLU A 150 1.27 -15.88 -4.83
CA GLU A 150 2.29 -16.37 -5.76
C GLU A 150 1.70 -16.49 -7.18
N PRO A 151 2.49 -16.20 -8.23
CA PRO A 151 2.12 -16.58 -9.60
C PRO A 151 2.10 -18.10 -9.75
N TYR A 152 1.43 -18.61 -10.80
CA TYR A 152 1.44 -20.04 -11.10
C TYR A 152 2.82 -20.54 -11.55
N TYR A 153 3.59 -19.67 -12.23
CA TYR A 153 4.95 -19.95 -12.69
C TYR A 153 5.89 -18.85 -12.21
N THR A 154 7.07 -19.23 -11.73
CA THR A 154 8.13 -18.30 -11.31
C THR A 154 9.35 -18.52 -12.19
N LYS A 155 9.91 -17.42 -12.69
CA LYS A 155 11.09 -17.44 -13.55
C LYS A 155 12.35 -17.88 -12.82
N GLY A 156 13.09 -18.82 -13.41
CA GLY A 156 14.41 -19.24 -12.97
C GLY A 156 14.39 -20.44 -12.02
N THR A 157 15.41 -20.53 -11.18
CA THR A 157 15.64 -21.64 -10.22
C THR A 157 15.64 -21.16 -8.78
N THR A 158 15.10 -19.97 -8.53
CA THR A 158 14.90 -19.40 -7.20
C THR A 158 13.50 -18.81 -7.11
N ASN A 159 12.92 -18.80 -5.91
CA ASN A 159 11.64 -18.14 -5.66
C ASN A 159 11.64 -17.40 -4.33
N THR A 160 11.25 -16.12 -4.35
CA THR A 160 11.14 -15.32 -3.14
C THR A 160 9.70 -15.24 -2.70
N VAL A 161 9.39 -15.86 -1.57
CA VAL A 161 8.07 -15.79 -0.93
C VAL A 161 8.04 -14.70 0.14
N ILE A 162 6.93 -13.98 0.23
CA ILE A 162 6.75 -12.82 1.12
C ILE A 162 5.45 -12.98 1.91
N TRP A 163 5.44 -12.60 3.19
CA TRP A 163 4.26 -12.69 4.06
C TRP A 163 4.07 -11.45 4.96
N SER A 164 2.92 -11.43 5.66
CA SER A 164 2.53 -10.37 6.60
C SER A 164 3.45 -10.33 7.83
N SER A 165 3.92 -9.14 8.21
CA SER A 165 4.70 -8.92 9.45
C SER A 165 3.81 -8.63 10.67
N PHE A 166 4.24 -9.09 11.85
CA PHE A 166 3.64 -8.83 13.16
C PHE A 166 4.45 -7.81 13.99
N GLY A 167 5.50 -7.23 13.39
CA GLY A 167 6.35 -6.22 14.02
C GLY A 167 7.53 -6.80 14.80
N ASN A 168 8.18 -5.94 15.59
CA ASN A 168 9.46 -6.27 16.23
C ASN A 168 9.36 -7.40 17.24
N GLY A 169 10.35 -8.31 17.20
CA GLY A 169 10.52 -9.41 18.14
C GLY A 169 9.73 -10.68 17.76
N TYR A 170 9.02 -10.67 16.65
CA TYR A 170 8.49 -11.89 16.04
C TYR A 170 9.52 -12.49 15.10
N ASP A 171 9.70 -13.80 15.20
CA ASP A 171 10.48 -14.59 14.25
C ASP A 171 9.53 -15.37 13.32
N TYR A 172 10.04 -15.78 12.17
CA TYR A 172 9.33 -16.55 11.16
C TYR A 172 10.12 -17.80 10.79
N TYR A 173 9.40 -18.85 10.44
CA TYR A 173 9.99 -20.10 9.97
C TYR A 173 9.22 -20.55 8.74
N VAL A 174 9.93 -20.64 7.61
CA VAL A 174 9.39 -21.05 6.31
C VAL A 174 9.89 -22.44 5.97
N GLU A 175 9.00 -23.25 5.41
CA GLU A 175 9.36 -24.53 4.81
C GLU A 175 9.02 -24.54 3.32
N VAL A 176 9.89 -25.20 2.56
CA VAL A 176 9.76 -25.46 1.12
C VAL A 176 9.63 -26.97 0.92
N SER A 177 8.69 -27.39 0.08
CA SER A 177 8.47 -28.81 -0.19
C SER A 177 7.91 -29.05 -1.60
N GLU A 178 8.21 -30.21 -2.20
CA GLU A 178 7.48 -30.72 -3.37
C GLU A 178 6.18 -31.47 -2.96
N ASP A 179 6.01 -31.80 -1.68
CA ASP A 179 4.78 -32.42 -1.15
C ASP A 179 3.84 -31.34 -0.58
N PRO A 180 2.61 -31.17 -1.11
CA PRO A 180 1.66 -30.20 -0.59
C PRO A 180 1.27 -30.40 0.87
N ASN A 181 1.47 -31.61 1.43
CA ASN A 181 1.21 -31.90 2.82
C ASN A 181 2.44 -31.74 3.73
N PHE A 182 3.60 -31.45 3.14
CA PHE A 182 4.89 -31.29 3.84
C PHE A 182 5.23 -32.50 4.74
N ASN A 183 4.95 -33.73 4.29
CA ASN A 183 5.45 -34.92 4.99
C ASN A 183 6.97 -35.07 4.81
N THR A 184 7.49 -34.54 3.70
CA THR A 184 8.92 -34.39 3.42
C THR A 184 9.23 -32.91 3.20
N VAL A 185 10.10 -32.33 4.03
CA VAL A 185 10.55 -30.94 3.86
C VAL A 185 11.84 -30.96 3.06
N MET A 186 11.89 -30.22 1.96
CA MET A 186 13.08 -30.10 1.12
C MET A 186 14.06 -29.11 1.73
N ASP A 187 13.56 -27.92 2.10
CA ASP A 187 14.38 -26.86 2.66
C ASP A 187 13.59 -26.03 3.70
N ASN A 188 14.31 -25.30 4.54
CA ASN A 188 13.73 -24.39 5.51
C ASN A 188 14.64 -23.20 5.81
N SER A 189 14.04 -22.08 6.19
CA SER A 189 14.76 -20.85 6.50
C SER A 189 15.47 -20.84 7.86
N GLY A 190 15.17 -21.81 8.75
CA GLY A 190 15.34 -21.60 10.18
C GLY A 190 14.43 -20.46 10.70
N TRP A 191 14.68 -20.01 11.94
CA TRP A 191 13.99 -18.84 12.49
C TRP A 191 14.68 -17.56 12.04
N ILE A 192 13.96 -16.71 11.30
CA ILE A 192 14.43 -15.44 10.74
C ILE A 192 13.52 -14.28 11.20
N ASP A 193 14.05 -13.06 11.27
CA ASP A 193 13.29 -11.85 11.62
C ASP A 193 12.78 -11.07 10.40
N SER A 194 13.16 -11.50 9.18
CA SER A 194 12.63 -10.97 7.92
C SER A 194 11.25 -11.55 7.59
N ASN A 195 10.45 -10.79 6.83
CA ASN A 195 9.13 -11.22 6.35
C ASN A 195 9.16 -11.73 4.90
N SER A 196 10.33 -12.14 4.44
CA SER A 196 10.58 -12.74 3.13
C SER A 196 11.68 -13.79 3.22
N TYR A 197 11.61 -14.77 2.33
CA TYR A 197 12.61 -15.82 2.20
C TYR A 197 12.76 -16.22 0.72
N GLU A 198 14.00 -16.30 0.25
CA GLU A 198 14.33 -16.79 -1.09
C GLU A 198 14.73 -18.26 -1.00
N ALA A 199 13.94 -19.12 -1.63
CA ALA A 199 14.27 -20.52 -1.83
C ALA A 199 15.19 -20.65 -3.04
N GLU A 200 16.32 -21.31 -2.86
CA GLU A 200 17.36 -21.50 -3.87
C GLU A 200 17.44 -22.95 -4.34
N ASN A 201 18.21 -23.21 -5.39
CA ASN A 201 18.47 -24.57 -5.92
C ASN A 201 17.20 -25.34 -6.30
N LEU A 202 16.19 -24.63 -6.83
CA LEU A 202 14.96 -25.23 -7.33
C LEU A 202 15.14 -25.73 -8.77
N GLU A 203 14.38 -26.77 -9.15
CA GLU A 203 14.51 -27.40 -10.46
C GLU A 203 13.44 -26.93 -11.45
N ASN A 204 13.80 -26.80 -12.74
CA ASN A 204 12.88 -26.45 -13.82
C ASN A 204 11.70 -27.43 -13.92
N GLY A 205 10.49 -26.90 -14.14
CA GLY A 205 9.27 -27.69 -14.31
C GLY A 205 8.76 -28.36 -13.02
N LYS A 206 9.38 -28.10 -11.86
CA LYS A 206 8.93 -28.62 -10.57
C LYS A 206 8.01 -27.62 -9.86
N MET A 207 6.98 -28.17 -9.22
CA MET A 207 6.06 -27.44 -8.35
C MET A 207 6.57 -27.47 -6.92
N TYR A 208 6.65 -26.30 -6.29
CA TYR A 208 7.04 -26.16 -4.90
C TYR A 208 5.93 -25.49 -4.08
N PHE A 209 5.75 -25.98 -2.87
CA PHE A 209 4.81 -25.51 -1.87
C PHE A 209 5.55 -24.84 -0.73
N TYR A 210 4.98 -23.75 -0.23
CA TYR A 210 5.56 -22.95 0.85
C TYR A 210 4.55 -22.79 1.98
N ARG A 211 5.00 -22.99 3.22
CA ARG A 211 4.24 -22.68 4.43
C ARG A 211 5.09 -21.88 5.40
N VAL A 212 4.48 -20.93 6.11
CA VAL A 212 5.17 -20.12 7.11
C VAL A 212 4.44 -20.17 8.44
N LYS A 213 5.18 -20.17 9.54
CA LYS A 213 4.66 -19.92 10.89
C LYS A 213 5.47 -18.82 11.56
N THR A 214 4.92 -18.23 12.60
CA THR A 214 5.62 -17.22 13.40
C THR A 214 5.77 -17.65 14.84
N ARG A 215 6.76 -17.05 15.52
CA ARG A 215 6.99 -17.20 16.94
C ARG A 215 7.08 -15.81 17.57
N ASN A 216 6.28 -15.59 18.61
CA ASN A 216 6.29 -14.33 19.35
C ASN A 216 7.56 -14.21 20.24
N PRO A 217 7.84 -13.02 20.81
CA PRO A 217 9.03 -12.79 21.65
C PRO A 217 9.14 -13.70 22.89
N TYR A 218 8.04 -14.34 23.28
CA TYR A 218 7.95 -15.20 24.45
C TYR A 218 8.06 -16.69 24.10
N GLY A 219 8.31 -17.02 22.82
CA GLY A 219 8.47 -18.37 22.31
C GLY A 219 7.14 -19.09 22.02
N GLY A 220 6.02 -18.37 21.97
CA GLY A 220 4.73 -18.88 21.53
C GLY A 220 4.70 -19.00 20.02
N GLU A 221 4.39 -20.19 19.50
CA GLU A 221 4.34 -20.44 18.06
C GLU A 221 2.90 -20.43 17.53
N SER A 222 2.71 -19.87 16.34
CA SER A 222 1.45 -19.97 15.62
C SER A 222 1.25 -21.36 15.02
N GLY A 223 0.02 -21.62 14.54
CA GLY A 223 -0.17 -22.64 13.51
C GLY A 223 0.54 -22.26 12.20
N TRP A 224 0.64 -23.21 11.27
CA TRP A 224 1.11 -22.92 9.91
C TRP A 224 0.10 -22.07 9.16
N SER A 225 0.60 -21.20 8.28
CA SER A 225 -0.21 -20.51 7.28
C SER A 225 -0.87 -21.51 6.32
N PRO A 226 -1.93 -21.11 5.60
CA PRO A 226 -2.26 -21.75 4.34
C PRO A 226 -1.02 -21.78 3.43
N SER A 227 -0.84 -22.88 2.70
CA SER A 227 0.28 -23.01 1.78
C SER A 227 0.04 -22.25 0.48
N VAL A 228 1.09 -21.69 -0.09
CA VAL A 228 1.12 -21.18 -1.47
C VAL A 228 2.01 -22.06 -2.33
N PHE A 229 1.91 -21.94 -3.66
CA PHE A 229 2.73 -22.72 -4.58
C PHE A 229 3.09 -21.93 -5.83
N SER A 230 4.16 -22.36 -6.49
CA SER A 230 4.54 -21.93 -7.84
C SER A 230 5.34 -23.05 -8.52
N VAL A 231 5.27 -23.11 -9.86
CA VAL A 231 6.10 -24.00 -10.69
C VAL A 231 7.30 -23.22 -11.20
N GLN A 232 8.50 -23.75 -11.05
CA GLN A 232 9.69 -23.07 -11.58
C GLN A 232 9.80 -23.21 -13.09
N ASP A 233 10.11 -22.11 -13.75
CA ASP A 233 10.31 -22.06 -15.19
C ASP A 233 11.56 -21.25 -15.54
N SER A 234 12.64 -21.96 -15.81
CA SER A 234 13.94 -21.37 -16.16
C SER A 234 14.23 -21.37 -17.66
N GLU A 235 13.39 -22.06 -18.45
CA GLU A 235 13.60 -22.23 -19.87
C GLU A 235 12.77 -21.22 -20.65
N PRO A 236 13.36 -20.47 -21.61
CA PRO A 236 12.58 -19.60 -22.48
C PRO A 236 11.86 -20.40 -23.58
N PRO A 237 10.80 -19.82 -24.18
CA PRO A 237 10.12 -20.43 -25.32
C PRO A 237 11.07 -20.83 -26.45
N GLU A 238 10.72 -21.88 -27.19
CA GLU A 238 11.40 -22.32 -28.40
C GLU A 238 10.70 -21.78 -29.64
N ILE A 239 11.47 -21.20 -30.57
CA ILE A 239 10.97 -20.68 -31.85
C ILE A 239 11.72 -21.37 -32.99
N LYS A 240 10.98 -21.97 -33.94
CA LYS A 240 11.51 -22.62 -35.14
C LYS A 240 10.84 -22.06 -36.39
N VAL A 241 11.64 -21.78 -37.42
CA VAL A 241 11.12 -21.35 -38.73
C VAL A 241 10.68 -22.59 -39.52
N ILE A 242 9.42 -22.62 -39.96
CA ILE A 242 8.92 -23.70 -40.83
C ILE A 242 9.03 -23.26 -42.30
N THR A 243 8.43 -22.12 -42.64
CA THR A 243 8.45 -21.57 -44.00
C THR A 243 8.34 -20.05 -43.96
N ILE A 244 9.00 -19.38 -44.91
CA ILE A 244 8.96 -17.92 -45.09
C ILE A 244 8.04 -17.52 -46.25
N GLY A 245 7.42 -18.50 -46.91
CA GLY A 245 6.59 -18.28 -48.10
C GLY A 245 7.43 -17.89 -49.32
N ASP A 246 6.74 -17.59 -50.42
CA ASP A 246 7.32 -17.02 -51.63
C ASP A 246 6.50 -15.80 -52.08
N VAL A 247 7.05 -15.03 -53.02
CA VAL A 247 6.40 -13.85 -53.59
C VAL A 247 5.86 -14.12 -55.00
N GLY A 248 5.68 -15.38 -55.40
CA GLY A 248 5.20 -15.75 -56.73
C GLY A 248 5.95 -15.05 -57.87
N ASP A 249 5.19 -14.40 -58.76
CA ASP A 249 5.71 -13.67 -59.93
C ASP A 249 6.14 -12.22 -59.61
N ASN A 250 6.01 -11.77 -58.35
CA ASN A 250 6.36 -10.40 -57.97
C ASN A 250 7.88 -10.21 -57.90
N ASN A 251 8.32 -8.99 -58.24
CA ASN A 251 9.71 -8.59 -58.18
C ASN A 251 9.85 -7.16 -57.64
N THR A 252 11.07 -6.64 -57.54
CA THR A 252 11.35 -5.31 -56.99
C THR A 252 10.65 -4.16 -57.74
N VAL A 253 10.20 -4.39 -58.98
CA VAL A 253 9.64 -3.37 -59.89
C VAL A 253 8.15 -3.60 -60.18
N VAL A 254 7.76 -4.83 -60.51
CA VAL A 254 6.41 -5.24 -60.87
C VAL A 254 5.87 -6.15 -59.78
N TRP A 255 4.85 -5.68 -59.07
CA TRP A 255 4.26 -6.39 -57.93
C TRP A 255 2.78 -6.02 -57.73
N ASP A 256 1.99 -6.93 -57.19
CA ASP A 256 0.62 -6.67 -56.73
C ASP A 256 0.62 -6.26 -55.26
N SER A 257 0.07 -5.08 -55.01
CA SER A 257 -0.12 -4.52 -53.66
C SER A 257 -0.90 -5.39 -52.68
N LYS A 258 -1.75 -6.29 -53.19
CA LYS A 258 -2.59 -7.17 -52.37
C LYS A 258 -2.02 -8.57 -52.20
N ASP A 259 -0.97 -8.90 -52.93
CA ASP A 259 -0.36 -10.21 -52.75
C ASP A 259 0.25 -10.32 -51.36
N SER A 260 0.10 -11.49 -50.74
CA SER A 260 0.42 -11.70 -49.33
C SER A 260 1.36 -12.88 -49.18
N VAL A 261 2.43 -12.66 -48.41
CA VAL A 261 3.37 -13.72 -48.06
C VAL A 261 2.94 -14.32 -46.74
N GLU A 262 2.72 -15.64 -46.74
CA GLU A 262 2.42 -16.41 -45.54
C GLU A 262 3.71 -17.01 -44.98
N MET A 263 4.03 -16.68 -43.73
CA MET A 263 5.14 -17.23 -42.97
C MET A 263 4.61 -18.06 -41.81
N ILE A 264 5.23 -19.21 -41.58
CA ILE A 264 4.83 -20.11 -40.50
C ILE A 264 6.03 -20.40 -39.61
N PHE A 265 5.84 -20.20 -38.31
CA PHE A 265 6.82 -20.49 -37.26
C PHE A 265 6.19 -21.44 -36.25
N THR A 266 6.94 -22.42 -35.74
CA THR A 266 6.54 -23.17 -34.55
C THR A 266 7.03 -22.41 -33.33
N VAL A 267 6.14 -22.09 -32.41
CA VAL A 267 6.41 -21.40 -31.15
C VAL A 267 5.85 -22.25 -30.01
N THR A 268 6.73 -22.83 -29.22
CA THR A 268 6.37 -23.76 -28.13
C THR A 268 7.06 -23.37 -26.84
N ASP A 269 6.51 -23.82 -25.73
CA ASP A 269 7.09 -23.65 -24.40
C ASP A 269 7.01 -24.98 -23.62
N ASN A 270 7.95 -25.24 -22.72
CA ASN A 270 7.97 -26.45 -21.90
C ASN A 270 6.80 -26.49 -20.90
N LEU A 271 6.27 -25.33 -20.49
CA LEU A 271 5.14 -25.23 -19.56
C LEU A 271 3.97 -24.47 -20.18
N GLN A 272 4.06 -23.16 -20.33
CA GLN A 272 2.96 -22.34 -20.80
C GLN A 272 3.41 -21.06 -21.51
N LEU A 273 3.22 -21.05 -22.83
CA LEU A 273 3.35 -19.87 -23.67
C LEU A 273 2.28 -18.82 -23.31
N GLU A 274 2.69 -17.58 -23.07
CA GLU A 274 1.78 -16.45 -22.83
C GLU A 274 1.47 -15.70 -24.13
N SER A 275 2.50 -15.38 -24.91
CA SER A 275 2.33 -14.62 -26.15
C SER A 275 3.45 -14.88 -27.16
N ALA A 276 3.12 -14.66 -28.44
CA ALA A 276 4.06 -14.66 -29.55
C ALA A 276 3.75 -13.47 -30.46
N VAL A 277 4.77 -12.71 -30.84
CA VAL A 277 4.68 -11.46 -31.58
C VAL A 277 5.62 -11.51 -32.78
N PHE A 278 5.12 -11.06 -33.93
CA PHE A 278 5.90 -10.88 -35.15
C PHE A 278 6.31 -9.42 -35.34
N LEU A 279 7.57 -9.19 -35.70
CA LEU A 279 8.18 -7.88 -35.84
C LEU A 279 8.93 -7.79 -37.18
N CYS A 280 8.84 -6.64 -37.85
CA CYS A 280 9.70 -6.30 -38.99
C CYS A 280 10.92 -5.51 -38.54
N VAL A 281 12.01 -5.60 -39.30
CA VAL A 281 13.22 -4.81 -39.12
C VAL A 281 13.28 -3.73 -40.20
N ASN A 282 13.43 -2.47 -39.81
CA ASN A 282 13.53 -1.35 -40.75
C ASN A 282 14.97 -1.20 -41.30
N SER A 283 15.17 -0.26 -42.22
CA SER A 283 16.49 0.08 -42.80
C SER A 283 17.54 0.60 -41.81
N LYS A 284 17.19 0.84 -40.55
CA LYS A 284 18.09 1.26 -39.46
C LYS A 284 18.30 0.16 -38.41
N ASP A 285 17.93 -1.07 -38.72
CA ASP A 285 17.97 -2.24 -37.82
C ASP A 285 17.08 -2.10 -36.57
N GLU A 286 16.03 -1.27 -36.63
CA GLU A 286 15.06 -1.13 -35.55
C GLU A 286 13.83 -2.02 -35.80
N THR A 287 13.38 -2.73 -34.75
CA THR A 287 12.20 -3.60 -34.81
C THR A 287 10.90 -2.82 -34.64
N TYR A 288 9.89 -3.08 -35.47
CA TYR A 288 8.55 -2.49 -35.36
C TYR A 288 7.45 -3.49 -35.77
N GLN A 289 6.22 -3.26 -35.32
CA GLN A 289 5.08 -4.10 -35.70
C GLN A 289 4.55 -3.66 -37.08
N CYS A 290 4.84 -4.46 -38.11
CA CYS A 290 4.44 -4.17 -39.49
C CYS A 290 3.09 -4.78 -39.89
N THR A 291 2.68 -5.87 -39.25
CA THR A 291 1.39 -6.52 -39.47
C THR A 291 0.73 -6.86 -38.13
N THR A 292 -0.60 -6.87 -38.12
CA THR A 292 -1.43 -7.43 -37.05
C THR A 292 -2.11 -8.72 -37.48
N ASP A 293 -1.93 -9.13 -38.74
CA ASP A 293 -2.54 -10.32 -39.33
C ASP A 293 -1.66 -11.54 -39.08
N TYR A 294 -1.53 -11.89 -37.80
CA TYR A 294 -0.92 -13.14 -37.39
C TYR A 294 -1.75 -13.77 -36.28
N ARG A 295 -1.73 -15.11 -36.24
CA ARG A 295 -2.51 -15.89 -35.29
C ARG A 295 -1.79 -17.18 -34.94
N MET A 296 -2.06 -17.64 -33.72
CA MET A 296 -1.66 -18.98 -33.30
C MET A 296 -2.71 -20.00 -33.76
N GLU A 297 -2.28 -21.05 -34.44
CA GLU A 297 -3.04 -22.28 -34.68
C GLU A 297 -2.27 -23.45 -34.06
N GLY A 298 -2.70 -23.87 -32.86
CA GLY A 298 -1.90 -24.80 -32.05
C GLY A 298 -0.55 -24.18 -31.72
N ASP A 299 0.53 -24.88 -32.04
CA ASP A 299 1.91 -24.42 -31.82
C ASP A 299 2.44 -23.55 -32.96
N ASN A 300 1.66 -23.35 -34.03
CA ASN A 300 2.11 -22.62 -35.20
C ASN A 300 1.64 -21.17 -35.16
N LEU A 301 2.59 -20.24 -35.18
CA LEU A 301 2.38 -18.84 -35.48
C LEU A 301 2.31 -18.68 -37.01
N ILE A 302 1.12 -18.40 -37.52
CA ILE A 302 0.88 -18.12 -38.94
C ILE A 302 0.79 -16.62 -39.10
N VAL A 303 1.66 -16.05 -39.94
CA VAL A 303 1.77 -14.62 -40.21
C VAL A 303 1.46 -14.38 -41.67
N SER A 304 0.53 -13.46 -41.96
CA SER A 304 0.24 -13.00 -43.31
C SER A 304 0.68 -11.54 -43.43
N ILE A 305 1.52 -11.24 -44.42
CA ILE A 305 1.95 -9.89 -44.71
C ILE A 305 1.66 -9.52 -46.18
N PRO A 306 0.72 -8.58 -46.41
CA PRO A 306 0.55 -7.98 -47.73
C PRO A 306 1.79 -7.19 -48.14
N LEU A 307 2.23 -7.31 -49.40
CA LEU A 307 3.43 -6.64 -49.90
C LEU A 307 3.37 -5.11 -49.77
N ASN A 308 2.17 -4.51 -49.76
CA ASN A 308 2.01 -3.07 -49.57
C ASN A 308 2.35 -2.55 -48.16
N GLN A 309 2.47 -3.44 -47.16
CA GLN A 309 2.85 -3.11 -45.78
C GLN A 309 4.37 -3.07 -45.59
N LEU A 310 5.13 -3.60 -46.56
CA LEU A 310 6.58 -3.60 -46.52
C LEU A 310 7.17 -2.22 -46.86
N GLU A 311 8.35 -1.93 -46.31
CA GLU A 311 9.08 -0.68 -46.57
C GLU A 311 9.45 -0.56 -48.06
N ARG A 312 9.27 0.62 -48.67
CA ARG A 312 9.48 0.83 -50.11
C ARG A 312 10.62 1.81 -50.39
N ILE A 313 11.37 1.55 -51.46
CA ILE A 313 12.36 2.48 -52.00
C ILE A 313 11.64 3.53 -52.85
N SER A 314 11.85 4.81 -52.52
CA SER A 314 11.23 5.96 -53.21
C SER A 314 9.69 5.88 -53.30
N GLY A 315 9.05 5.11 -52.41
CA GLY A 315 7.60 4.91 -52.36
C GLY A 315 7.00 4.00 -53.44
N ALA A 316 7.79 3.53 -54.41
CA ALA A 316 7.31 2.80 -55.59
C ALA A 316 7.85 1.36 -55.68
N TYR A 317 9.10 1.12 -55.27
CA TYR A 317 9.79 -0.16 -55.47
C TYR A 317 9.91 -0.95 -54.17
N LEU A 318 9.83 -2.27 -54.24
CA LEU A 318 10.16 -3.14 -53.11
C LEU A 318 11.69 -3.21 -52.92
N ARG A 319 12.14 -3.43 -51.68
CA ARG A 319 13.54 -3.73 -51.38
C ARG A 319 13.88 -5.14 -51.87
N GLY A 320 15.15 -5.38 -52.20
CA GLY A 320 15.62 -6.71 -52.60
C GLY A 320 15.57 -7.75 -51.48
N SER A 321 15.56 -7.31 -50.22
CA SER A 321 15.35 -8.17 -49.06
C SER A 321 14.65 -7.44 -47.92
N TYR A 322 13.93 -8.22 -47.11
CA TYR A 322 13.31 -7.80 -45.86
C TYR A 322 13.72 -8.75 -44.74
N GLU A 323 13.93 -8.20 -43.54
CA GLU A 323 14.27 -8.97 -42.35
C GLU A 323 13.15 -8.86 -41.31
N PHE A 324 12.90 -9.98 -40.62
CA PHE A 324 11.89 -10.10 -39.59
C PHE A 324 12.45 -10.75 -38.31
N CYS A 325 11.71 -10.55 -37.22
CA CYS A 325 11.93 -11.21 -35.95
C CYS A 325 10.61 -11.80 -35.42
N VAL A 326 10.71 -12.92 -34.71
CA VAL A 326 9.65 -13.47 -33.88
C VAL A 326 10.10 -13.40 -32.43
N GLU A 327 9.24 -12.88 -31.55
CA GLU A 327 9.46 -12.84 -30.11
C GLU A 327 8.35 -13.61 -29.41
N ALA A 328 8.71 -14.49 -28.48
CA ALA A 328 7.80 -15.25 -27.67
C ALA A 328 8.09 -15.02 -26.19
N THR A 329 7.03 -14.92 -25.39
CA THR A 329 7.09 -14.78 -23.92
C THR A 329 6.25 -15.87 -23.28
N ASP A 330 6.79 -16.55 -22.28
CA ASP A 330 6.04 -17.52 -21.47
C ASP A 330 5.32 -16.86 -20.30
N SER A 331 4.54 -17.65 -19.55
CA SER A 331 3.77 -17.18 -18.39
C SER A 331 4.63 -16.86 -17.16
N ALA A 332 5.90 -17.25 -17.14
CA ALA A 332 6.87 -16.92 -16.10
C ALA A 332 7.62 -15.61 -16.40
N GLY A 333 7.58 -15.13 -17.65
CA GLY A 333 8.30 -13.97 -18.16
C GLY A 333 9.68 -14.28 -18.74
N ASN A 334 9.98 -15.51 -19.15
CA ASN A 334 11.12 -15.76 -20.04
C ASN A 334 10.77 -15.33 -21.46
N ILE A 335 11.75 -14.76 -22.15
CA ILE A 335 11.58 -14.18 -23.48
C ILE A 335 12.58 -14.82 -24.42
N LYS A 336 12.11 -15.28 -25.58
CA LYS A 336 12.95 -15.70 -26.71
C LYS A 336 12.67 -14.82 -27.91
N ARG A 337 13.72 -14.28 -28.51
CA ARG A 337 13.65 -13.59 -29.81
C ARG A 337 14.54 -14.27 -30.84
N VAL A 338 13.99 -14.54 -32.01
CA VAL A 338 14.71 -15.04 -33.18
C VAL A 338 14.57 -14.01 -34.31
N CYS A 339 15.69 -13.43 -34.74
CA CYS A 339 15.80 -12.46 -35.83
C CYS A 339 16.57 -13.06 -37.03
N ASN A 340 16.95 -12.25 -38.02
CA ASN A 340 17.58 -12.67 -39.28
C ASN A 340 16.67 -13.60 -40.12
N ILE A 341 15.36 -13.45 -39.99
CA ILE A 341 14.40 -14.14 -40.85
C ILE A 341 14.27 -13.33 -42.14
N VAL A 342 14.84 -13.82 -43.24
CA VAL A 342 14.96 -13.02 -44.48
C VAL A 342 13.98 -13.50 -45.54
N LEU A 343 13.21 -12.55 -46.09
CA LEU A 343 12.46 -12.71 -47.33
C LEU A 343 13.21 -11.99 -48.45
N THR A 344 13.61 -12.73 -49.48
CA THR A 344 14.29 -12.16 -50.67
C THR A 344 13.28 -11.90 -51.77
N ILE A 345 13.33 -10.70 -52.37
CA ILE A 345 12.49 -10.31 -53.51
C ILE A 345 13.33 -10.40 -54.79
N PRO A 346 12.89 -11.13 -55.82
CA PRO A 346 13.58 -11.19 -57.11
C PRO A 346 13.77 -9.79 -57.72
N SER A 347 14.92 -9.54 -58.37
CA SER A 347 15.15 -8.26 -59.07
C SER A 347 14.33 -8.19 -60.36
N GLY A 348 13.53 -7.12 -60.53
CA GLY A 348 12.81 -6.84 -61.77
C GLY A 348 13.63 -6.09 -62.82
N LEU A 349 14.82 -5.61 -62.45
CA LEU A 349 15.78 -5.01 -63.37
C LEU A 349 16.63 -6.12 -64.01
N PRO A 350 16.89 -6.06 -65.34
CA PRO A 350 17.82 -6.99 -65.98
C PRO A 350 19.18 -6.92 -65.27
N PRO A 351 19.93 -8.04 -65.19
CA PRO A 351 21.22 -8.06 -64.52
C PRO A 351 22.10 -6.97 -65.14
N GLU A 352 22.60 -6.06 -64.31
CA GLU A 352 23.65 -5.13 -64.70
C GLU A 352 24.79 -5.97 -65.28
N GLU A 353 25.09 -5.79 -66.56
CA GLU A 353 26.33 -6.29 -67.14
C GLU A 353 27.47 -5.74 -66.28
N GLU A 354 28.37 -6.61 -65.82
CA GLU A 354 29.62 -6.21 -65.17
C GLU A 354 30.38 -5.25 -66.10
N GLU A 355 30.23 -3.93 -65.89
CA GLU A 355 31.15 -2.95 -66.45
C GLU A 355 32.50 -3.12 -65.75
N LYS A 356 33.37 -3.89 -66.40
CA LYS A 356 34.79 -4.00 -66.06
C LYS A 356 35.39 -2.60 -65.95
N GLU A 357 35.86 -2.27 -64.75
CA GLU A 357 36.70 -1.10 -64.51
C GLU A 357 37.89 -1.08 -65.49
N PRO A 358 38.10 0.01 -66.26
CA PRO A 358 39.41 0.24 -66.86
C PRO A 358 40.35 0.82 -65.80
N THR A 359 41.48 0.12 -65.71
CA THR A 359 42.69 0.39 -64.94
C THR A 359 43.17 1.85 -64.99
N ILE A 360 43.54 2.34 -63.80
CA ILE A 360 44.42 3.47 -63.52
C ILE A 360 45.63 3.45 -64.47
N VAL A 361 45.71 4.43 -65.36
CA VAL A 361 46.92 5.19 -65.75
C VAL A 361 46.51 6.28 -66.76
N GLU A 362 47.04 7.49 -66.55
CA GLU A 362 47.03 8.66 -67.44
C GLU A 362 45.81 9.61 -67.45
N ILE A 363 45.55 10.31 -66.33
CA ILE A 363 45.18 11.74 -66.38
C ILE A 363 45.89 12.50 -65.24
N ILE A 364 47.17 12.80 -65.45
CA ILE A 364 47.86 13.90 -64.76
C ILE A 364 48.04 15.00 -65.80
N GLN A 365 47.18 16.02 -65.72
CA GLN A 365 47.43 17.45 -65.98
C GLN A 365 46.09 18.13 -66.22
N GLN A 366 45.40 18.51 -65.14
CA GLN A 366 44.85 19.86 -64.92
C GLN A 366 44.12 19.93 -63.57
N GLY A 367 44.86 19.63 -62.48
CA GLY A 367 44.33 19.58 -61.10
C GLY A 367 45.14 20.43 -60.13
N VAL A 368 45.74 21.51 -60.61
CA VAL A 368 46.37 22.55 -59.78
C VAL A 368 46.06 23.89 -60.44
N ILE A 369 45.67 24.87 -59.62
CA ILE A 369 45.22 26.23 -59.95
C ILE A 369 43.71 26.32 -60.21
N ASP A 370 42.95 26.44 -59.11
CA ASP A 370 41.86 27.42 -58.92
C ASP A 370 41.01 27.16 -57.65
N ILE A 371 41.62 26.52 -56.64
CA ILE A 371 41.24 26.73 -55.23
C ILE A 371 41.84 28.08 -54.79
N GLY A 372 41.28 29.18 -55.31
CA GLY A 372 41.82 30.52 -55.04
C GLY A 372 40.88 31.70 -55.27
N ALA A 373 39.67 31.49 -55.79
CA ALA A 373 38.84 32.61 -56.26
C ALA A 373 37.48 32.78 -55.57
N ASN A 374 37.22 32.13 -54.42
CA ASN A 374 35.96 32.33 -53.68
C ASN A 374 36.10 32.49 -52.16
N ILE A 375 37.30 32.84 -51.66
CA ILE A 375 37.54 33.17 -50.24
C ILE A 375 37.66 34.69 -50.00
N ASP A 376 37.48 35.52 -51.03
CA ASP A 376 37.58 37.00 -50.93
C ASP A 376 36.24 37.75 -50.83
N LYS A 377 35.15 37.06 -50.46
CA LYS A 377 33.84 37.71 -50.25
C LYS A 377 33.25 37.64 -48.83
N LEU A 378 34.01 37.19 -47.84
CA LEU A 378 33.52 37.04 -46.46
C LEU A 378 34.42 37.62 -45.36
N VAL A 379 35.38 38.50 -45.71
CA VAL A 379 36.14 39.25 -44.69
C VAL A 379 36.27 40.71 -45.14
N GLY A 380 35.33 41.54 -44.67
CA GLY A 380 35.43 42.99 -44.72
C GLY A 380 35.64 43.54 -43.32
N ASN A 381 36.86 44.01 -43.06
CA ASN A 381 37.31 44.97 -42.03
C ASN A 381 36.97 44.71 -40.55
N TYR A 382 38.00 44.44 -39.74
CA TYR A 382 38.17 45.16 -38.47
C TYR A 382 39.66 45.38 -38.13
N ASP A 383 39.90 46.62 -37.71
CA ASP A 383 41.13 47.34 -37.35
C ASP A 383 41.81 46.78 -36.07
N PRO A 384 43.15 46.57 -36.03
CA PRO A 384 43.84 46.02 -34.88
C PRO A 384 44.45 47.15 -34.03
N ASN A 385 43.73 47.63 -33.01
CA ASN A 385 44.32 48.21 -31.78
C ASN A 385 43.21 48.60 -30.79
N ASN A 386 43.04 47.77 -29.75
CA ASN A 386 42.75 48.23 -28.38
C ASN A 386 42.80 47.03 -27.43
N LEU A 387 44.04 46.74 -27.00
CA LEU A 387 44.33 45.94 -25.81
C LEU A 387 44.37 46.90 -24.61
N GLU A 388 43.30 46.91 -23.82
CA GLU A 388 43.16 47.34 -22.41
C GLU A 388 41.64 47.42 -22.14
N ALA A 389 40.99 46.69 -21.23
CA ALA A 389 41.39 46.20 -19.93
C ALA A 389 40.64 44.90 -19.59
N LEU A 390 41.40 43.83 -19.34
CA LEU A 390 40.95 42.59 -18.71
C LEU A 390 41.15 42.73 -17.19
N THR A 391 40.20 43.36 -16.51
CA THR A 391 40.05 43.25 -15.05
C THR A 391 38.58 43.27 -14.68
N THR A 392 37.95 42.10 -14.54
CA THR A 392 36.97 41.77 -13.49
C THR A 392 36.49 40.34 -13.67
N SER A 393 37.27 39.45 -13.04
CA SER A 393 37.01 38.05 -12.79
C SER A 393 35.81 37.83 -11.86
N THR A 394 34.57 38.05 -12.32
CA THR A 394 33.37 37.76 -11.50
C THR A 394 32.08 37.51 -12.31
N SER A 395 32.15 37.06 -13.56
CA SER A 395 30.92 36.90 -14.39
C SER A 395 30.80 35.57 -15.14
N ILE A 396 31.73 34.63 -14.98
CA ILE A 396 31.69 33.35 -15.72
C ILE A 396 30.91 32.27 -14.96
N ILE A 397 30.81 32.38 -13.63
CA ILE A 397 30.13 31.36 -12.79
C ILE A 397 28.60 31.51 -12.83
N THR A 398 28.06 32.71 -13.04
CA THR A 398 26.61 32.97 -13.09
C THR A 398 25.96 32.68 -14.45
N VAL A 399 26.72 32.75 -15.55
CA VAL A 399 26.19 32.43 -16.89
C VAL A 399 26.07 30.91 -17.07
N ALA A 400 26.99 30.12 -16.51
CA ALA A 400 26.91 28.66 -16.56
C ALA A 400 25.70 28.11 -15.78
N THR A 401 25.36 28.72 -14.63
CA THR A 401 24.16 28.35 -13.86
C THR A 401 22.87 28.76 -14.56
N ALA A 402 22.85 29.92 -15.24
CA ALA A 402 21.71 30.32 -16.07
C ALA A 402 21.53 29.40 -17.31
N PHE A 403 22.61 28.92 -17.92
CA PHE A 403 22.57 27.98 -19.05
C PHE A 403 22.08 26.58 -18.65
N ILE A 404 22.41 26.10 -17.45
CA ILE A 404 21.91 24.82 -16.93
C ILE A 404 20.41 24.92 -16.58
N LEU A 405 19.97 26.06 -16.05
CA LEU A 405 18.55 26.28 -15.72
C LEU A 405 17.66 26.47 -16.97
N THR A 406 18.21 26.96 -18.09
CA THR A 406 17.43 27.11 -19.34
C THR A 406 17.32 25.80 -20.14
N PHE A 407 18.31 24.91 -20.11
CA PHE A 407 18.21 23.59 -20.77
C PHE A 407 17.34 22.57 -20.03
N GLY A 408 17.15 22.71 -18.71
CA GLY A 408 16.17 21.89 -17.97
C GLY A 408 14.72 22.05 -18.47
N SER A 409 14.41 23.19 -19.09
CA SER A 409 13.13 23.44 -19.77
C SER A 409 13.00 22.68 -21.09
N LEU A 410 14.11 22.43 -21.79
CA LEU A 410 14.13 21.73 -23.08
C LEU A 410 13.94 20.21 -22.93
N ILE A 411 14.31 19.62 -21.79
CA ILE A 411 14.04 18.20 -21.48
C ILE A 411 12.53 17.94 -21.37
N ASN A 412 11.75 18.95 -20.97
CA ASN A 412 10.30 18.88 -20.94
C ASN A 412 9.65 19.30 -22.28
N LEU A 413 10.42 19.79 -23.25
CA LEU A 413 9.88 20.22 -24.54
C LEU A 413 9.15 19.10 -25.29
N PRO A 414 9.65 17.83 -25.34
CA PRO A 414 8.91 16.73 -25.93
C PRO A 414 7.58 16.50 -25.22
N LEU A 415 7.56 16.62 -23.89
CA LEU A 415 6.36 16.43 -23.07
C LEU A 415 5.34 17.55 -23.29
N VAL A 416 5.80 18.80 -23.37
CA VAL A 416 4.97 19.98 -23.63
C VAL A 416 4.43 19.95 -25.06
N LEU A 417 5.24 19.58 -26.05
CA LEU A 417 4.80 19.39 -27.44
C LEU A 417 3.80 18.25 -27.56
N PHE A 418 4.01 17.16 -26.82
CA PHE A 418 3.05 16.06 -26.74
C PHE A 418 1.74 16.50 -26.08
N GLN A 419 1.78 17.28 -24.99
CA GLN A 419 0.57 17.85 -24.37
C GLN A 419 -0.12 18.87 -25.27
N LEU A 420 0.62 19.65 -26.03
CA LEU A 420 0.08 20.59 -27.01
C LEU A 420 -0.59 19.84 -28.17
N PHE A 421 0.00 18.73 -28.62
CA PHE A 421 -0.59 17.80 -29.58
C PHE A 421 -1.85 17.12 -29.03
N LEU A 422 -1.85 16.64 -27.79
CA LEU A 422 -3.03 16.06 -27.15
C LEU A 422 -4.16 17.09 -26.97
N ASN A 423 -3.82 18.33 -26.63
CA ASN A 423 -4.77 19.44 -26.52
C ASN A 423 -5.30 19.85 -27.90
N LEU A 424 -4.47 19.79 -28.95
CA LEU A 424 -4.87 20.02 -30.34
C LEU A 424 -5.83 18.92 -30.82
N LEU A 425 -5.55 17.64 -30.53
CA LEU A 425 -6.45 16.52 -30.80
C LEU A 425 -7.78 16.67 -30.06
N ARG A 426 -7.75 17.19 -28.82
CA ARG A 426 -8.96 17.50 -28.03
C ARG A 426 -9.75 18.65 -28.64
N TRP A 427 -9.08 19.69 -29.14
CA TRP A 427 -9.68 20.84 -29.82
C TRP A 427 -10.27 20.47 -31.19
N LEU A 428 -9.60 19.58 -31.94
CA LEU A 428 -10.07 19.00 -33.21
C LEU A 428 -11.15 17.92 -33.02
N GLY A 429 -11.55 17.61 -31.79
CA GLY A 429 -12.67 16.70 -31.51
C GLY A 429 -12.34 15.21 -31.57
N PHE A 430 -11.09 14.82 -31.80
CA PHE A 430 -10.66 13.42 -31.85
C PHE A 430 -10.58 12.74 -30.47
N ARG A 431 -10.71 13.51 -29.39
CA ARG A 431 -10.72 13.00 -28.00
C ARG A 431 -11.74 13.75 -27.15
N THR A 432 -13.02 13.39 -27.26
CA THR A 432 -14.08 13.87 -26.38
C THR A 432 -14.02 13.11 -25.06
N GLY A 433 -13.20 13.60 -24.11
CA GLY A 433 -13.30 13.13 -22.73
C GLY A 433 -14.72 13.33 -22.22
N ALA A 434 -15.34 12.29 -21.63
CA ALA A 434 -16.63 12.42 -21.00
C ALA A 434 -16.57 13.57 -19.97
N LYS A 435 -17.61 14.41 -19.93
CA LYS A 435 -17.69 15.45 -18.88
C LYS A 435 -17.62 14.75 -17.53
N PRO A 436 -16.74 15.17 -16.60
CA PRO A 436 -16.61 14.51 -15.31
C PRO A 436 -17.94 14.59 -14.56
N LEU A 437 -18.35 13.47 -13.97
CA LEU A 437 -19.56 13.40 -13.14
C LEU A 437 -19.29 13.96 -11.74
N GLY A 438 -18.04 13.92 -11.31
CA GLY A 438 -17.64 14.52 -10.04
C GLY A 438 -16.15 14.53 -9.79
N TYR A 439 -15.81 15.07 -8.63
CA TYR A 439 -14.47 15.36 -8.13
C TYR A 439 -14.35 14.87 -6.68
N VAL A 440 -13.31 14.10 -6.37
CA VAL A 440 -13.05 13.55 -5.03
C VAL A 440 -11.85 14.27 -4.40
N TYR A 441 -11.99 14.71 -3.15
CA TYR A 441 -10.98 15.53 -2.48
C TYR A 441 -10.86 15.24 -0.98
N ASP A 442 -9.72 15.63 -0.42
CA ASP A 442 -9.46 15.58 1.01
C ASP A 442 -10.24 16.68 1.73
N ALA A 443 -11.11 16.28 2.67
CA ALA A 443 -11.97 17.19 3.41
C ALA A 443 -11.20 18.23 4.26
N LEU A 444 -9.94 17.96 4.63
CA LEU A 444 -9.08 18.89 5.36
C LEU A 444 -8.32 19.84 4.43
N THR A 445 -7.57 19.30 3.46
CA THR A 445 -6.64 20.12 2.65
C THR A 445 -7.28 20.70 1.39
N LYS A 446 -8.42 20.14 0.98
CA LYS A 446 -9.08 20.39 -0.32
C LYS A 446 -8.30 19.87 -1.53
N ASP A 447 -7.21 19.15 -1.30
CA ASP A 447 -6.41 18.56 -2.36
C ASP A 447 -7.16 17.40 -3.04
N PRO A 448 -6.96 17.18 -4.34
CA PRO A 448 -7.57 16.06 -5.05
C PRO A 448 -7.07 14.73 -4.50
N VAL A 449 -7.97 13.74 -4.43
CA VAL A 449 -7.60 12.36 -4.05
C VAL A 449 -7.50 11.51 -5.32
N PRO A 450 -6.28 11.20 -5.80
CA PRO A 450 -6.09 10.32 -6.95
C PRO A 450 -6.33 8.85 -6.57
N GLN A 451 -6.64 8.02 -7.57
CA GLN A 451 -6.80 6.57 -7.41
C GLN A 451 -7.92 6.13 -6.43
N ALA A 452 -8.87 7.02 -6.13
CA ALA A 452 -10.06 6.67 -5.37
C ALA A 452 -11.00 5.83 -6.25
N ILE A 453 -11.46 4.69 -5.75
CA ILE A 453 -12.39 3.81 -6.44
C ILE A 453 -13.80 4.35 -6.21
N VAL A 454 -14.47 4.74 -7.29
CA VAL A 454 -15.83 5.28 -7.29
C VAL A 454 -16.78 4.23 -7.88
N ARG A 455 -17.75 3.78 -7.09
CA ARG A 455 -18.78 2.81 -7.51
C ARG A 455 -20.15 3.44 -7.49
N ILE A 456 -20.92 3.22 -8.53
CA ILE A 456 -22.29 3.74 -8.67
C ILE A 456 -23.26 2.57 -8.64
N TYR A 457 -24.28 2.66 -7.79
CA TYR A 457 -25.32 1.65 -7.62
C TYR A 457 -26.68 2.22 -8.03
N ASP A 458 -27.54 1.38 -8.60
CA ASP A 458 -28.95 1.70 -8.84
C ASP A 458 -29.80 1.62 -7.55
N GLU A 459 -31.08 1.95 -7.65
CA GLU A 459 -32.05 1.86 -6.53
C GLU A 459 -32.15 0.46 -5.91
N ASN A 460 -31.87 -0.58 -6.69
CA ASN A 460 -31.93 -1.98 -6.25
C ASN A 460 -30.61 -2.45 -5.62
N GLY A 461 -29.60 -1.58 -5.52
CA GLY A 461 -28.29 -1.90 -4.96
C GLY A 461 -27.37 -2.64 -5.94
N LYS A 462 -27.71 -2.76 -7.22
CA LYS A 462 -26.84 -3.35 -8.25
C LYS A 462 -25.82 -2.31 -8.71
N MET A 463 -24.56 -2.70 -8.75
CA MET A 463 -23.48 -1.86 -9.29
C MET A 463 -23.68 -1.67 -10.79
N VAL A 464 -23.82 -0.42 -11.23
CA VAL A 464 -24.03 -0.05 -12.65
C VAL A 464 -22.78 0.53 -13.30
N TRP A 465 -21.84 1.05 -12.50
CA TRP A 465 -20.59 1.63 -12.97
C TRP A 465 -19.51 1.58 -11.90
N SER A 466 -18.25 1.47 -12.32
CA SER A 466 -17.08 1.61 -11.47
C SER A 466 -16.01 2.39 -12.24
N ASP A 467 -15.44 3.41 -11.62
CA ASP A 467 -14.35 4.21 -12.18
C ASP A 467 -13.29 4.48 -11.11
N VAL A 468 -12.13 4.99 -11.53
CA VAL A 468 -11.03 5.39 -10.65
C VAL A 468 -10.70 6.85 -10.90
N THR A 469 -10.51 7.64 -9.84
CA THR A 469 -10.18 9.05 -9.99
C THR A 469 -8.82 9.27 -10.64
N ASP A 470 -8.74 10.25 -11.54
CA ASP A 470 -7.50 10.64 -12.20
C ASP A 470 -6.53 11.37 -11.24
N GLY A 471 -5.35 11.75 -11.75
CA GLY A 471 -4.34 12.49 -10.97
C GLY A 471 -4.82 13.87 -10.47
N ARG A 472 -5.99 14.32 -10.89
CA ARG A 472 -6.65 15.56 -10.47
C ARG A 472 -7.95 15.29 -9.71
N GLY A 473 -8.21 14.05 -9.25
CA GLY A 473 -9.38 13.70 -8.44
C GLY A 473 -10.70 13.60 -9.20
N TYR A 474 -10.72 13.74 -10.53
CA TYR A 474 -11.95 13.66 -11.32
C TYR A 474 -12.28 12.22 -11.72
N PHE A 475 -13.57 11.90 -11.79
CA PHE A 475 -14.07 10.64 -12.35
C PHE A 475 -15.23 10.89 -13.32
N SER A 476 -15.48 9.91 -14.18
CA SER A 476 -16.52 9.98 -15.21
C SER A 476 -17.45 8.78 -15.14
N ALA A 477 -18.70 8.96 -15.52
CA ALA A 477 -19.62 7.84 -15.65
C ALA A 477 -20.64 8.10 -16.75
N LYS A 478 -20.99 7.04 -17.48
CA LYS A 478 -22.02 7.06 -18.51
C LYS A 478 -23.27 6.34 -17.99
N LEU A 479 -24.15 7.10 -17.35
CA LEU A 479 -25.37 6.59 -16.74
C LEU A 479 -26.58 6.82 -17.65
N LYS A 480 -27.53 5.90 -17.63
CA LYS A 480 -28.86 6.11 -18.22
C LYS A 480 -29.74 6.90 -17.26
N GLU A 481 -30.84 7.44 -17.76
CA GLU A 481 -31.84 8.10 -16.92
C GLU A 481 -32.34 7.15 -15.82
N GLY A 482 -32.40 7.64 -14.59
CA GLY A 482 -32.70 6.85 -13.40
C GLY A 482 -32.08 7.42 -12.13
N LYS A 483 -32.27 6.72 -11.01
CA LYS A 483 -31.82 7.12 -9.69
C LYS A 483 -30.67 6.23 -9.20
N TYR A 484 -29.64 6.87 -8.67
CA TYR A 484 -28.37 6.21 -8.34
C TYR A 484 -27.80 6.73 -7.03
N ARG A 485 -26.87 5.98 -6.45
CA ARG A 485 -26.01 6.42 -5.34
C ARG A 485 -24.55 6.10 -5.64
N ILE A 486 -23.64 6.98 -5.21
CA ILE A 486 -22.19 6.79 -5.35
C ILE A 486 -21.61 6.36 -3.99
N GLU A 487 -20.71 5.38 -4.02
CA GLU A 487 -19.84 5.05 -2.89
C GLU A 487 -18.39 5.18 -3.34
N VAL A 488 -17.56 5.82 -2.50
CA VAL A 488 -16.14 6.04 -2.79
C VAL A 488 -15.28 5.31 -1.77
N ARG A 489 -14.21 4.65 -2.23
CA ARG A 489 -13.19 4.03 -1.37
C ARG A 489 -11.80 4.48 -1.79
N ALA A 490 -11.02 4.94 -0.83
CA ALA A 490 -9.61 5.28 -1.00
C ALA A 490 -8.81 4.84 0.24
N SER A 491 -7.53 4.52 0.04
CA SER A 491 -6.61 4.18 1.13
C SER A 491 -6.48 5.35 2.10
N ASP A 492 -6.44 5.07 3.40
CA ASP A 492 -6.33 6.09 4.48
C ASP A 492 -7.47 7.09 4.63
N TYR A 493 -8.57 6.92 3.88
CA TYR A 493 -9.74 7.77 3.94
C TYR A 493 -11.03 7.03 4.36
N THR A 494 -11.98 7.77 4.93
CA THR A 494 -13.32 7.34 5.31
C THR A 494 -14.37 8.08 4.49
N TYR A 495 -15.38 7.34 4.03
CA TYR A 495 -16.54 7.83 3.32
C TYR A 495 -17.83 7.30 3.98
N PRO A 496 -18.89 8.13 4.16
CA PRO A 496 -18.89 9.59 4.00
C PRO A 496 -17.91 10.30 4.94
N SER A 497 -17.53 11.53 4.63
CA SER A 497 -16.64 12.34 5.48
C SER A 497 -17.34 12.73 6.79
N THR A 498 -16.60 12.70 7.90
CA THR A 498 -17.05 13.18 9.22
C THR A 498 -16.71 14.66 9.47
N ILE A 499 -16.10 15.34 8.50
CA ILE A 499 -15.62 16.73 8.63
C ILE A 499 -16.59 17.71 7.95
N ILE A 500 -17.14 17.34 6.80
CA ILE A 500 -18.02 18.19 5.98
C ILE A 500 -19.40 17.56 5.93
N TYR A 501 -20.42 18.33 6.32
CA TYR A 501 -21.82 17.87 6.36
C TYR A 501 -22.74 18.68 5.44
N GLY A 502 -22.31 19.89 5.03
CA GLY A 502 -23.11 20.81 4.22
C GLY A 502 -23.04 20.52 2.72
N LYS A 503 -23.86 21.24 1.93
CA LYS A 503 -23.85 21.18 0.46
C LYS A 503 -22.77 22.06 -0.19
N ASP A 504 -22.09 22.87 0.62
CA ASP A 504 -21.01 23.76 0.21
C ASP A 504 -19.80 23.58 1.14
N ASP A 505 -18.60 23.66 0.56
CA ASP A 505 -17.32 23.54 1.24
C ASP A 505 -16.25 24.36 0.52
N TYR A 506 -16.23 25.67 0.82
CA TYR A 506 -15.43 26.66 0.09
C TYR A 506 -13.98 26.19 -0.17
N PRO A 507 -13.50 26.24 -1.43
CA PRO A 507 -14.10 26.88 -2.61
C PRO A 507 -15.06 25.99 -3.42
N LEU A 508 -15.37 24.79 -2.95
CA LEU A 508 -16.18 23.79 -3.64
C LEU A 508 -17.66 23.92 -3.28
N SER A 509 -18.53 23.61 -4.24
CA SER A 509 -19.99 23.57 -4.07
C SER A 509 -20.56 22.27 -4.63
N ASN A 510 -21.84 22.02 -4.39
CA ASN A 510 -22.54 20.78 -4.76
C ASN A 510 -21.90 19.52 -4.14
N VAL A 511 -21.69 19.59 -2.83
CA VAL A 511 -21.07 18.52 -2.04
C VAL A 511 -22.01 17.32 -1.89
N TYR A 512 -21.48 16.13 -2.12
CA TYR A 512 -22.23 14.87 -2.15
C TYR A 512 -21.80 13.92 -1.03
N HIS A 513 -22.77 13.36 -0.30
CA HIS A 513 -22.55 12.61 0.95
C HIS A 513 -23.08 11.17 0.90
N GLY A 514 -23.50 10.68 -0.26
CA GLY A 514 -23.93 9.28 -0.47
C GLY A 514 -25.44 9.10 -0.60
N GLU A 515 -26.20 10.20 -0.69
CA GLU A 515 -27.64 10.17 -0.93
C GLU A 515 -28.01 9.75 -2.36
N PHE A 516 -29.24 9.30 -2.59
CA PHE A 516 -29.67 9.03 -3.96
C PHE A 516 -29.82 10.32 -4.78
N PHE A 517 -29.33 10.32 -6.02
CA PHE A 517 -29.50 11.40 -7.00
C PHE A 517 -30.11 10.87 -8.31
N GLU A 518 -30.77 11.75 -9.05
CA GLU A 518 -31.43 11.44 -10.32
C GLU A 518 -30.64 12.01 -11.49
N ILE A 519 -30.50 11.21 -12.56
CA ILE A 519 -29.87 11.64 -13.82
C ILE A 519 -30.97 11.88 -14.85
N ASN A 520 -31.11 13.15 -15.29
CA ASN A 520 -32.00 13.55 -16.39
C ASN A 520 -31.14 13.99 -17.58
N GLN A 521 -31.58 13.73 -18.82
CA GLN A 521 -30.77 13.95 -20.04
C GLN A 521 -30.34 15.43 -20.26
N GLU A 522 -30.93 16.38 -19.55
CA GLU A 522 -30.67 17.82 -19.69
C GLU A 522 -29.58 18.38 -18.76
N SER A 523 -29.22 17.68 -17.67
CA SER A 523 -28.20 18.16 -16.73
C SER A 523 -27.39 17.02 -16.10
N ILE A 524 -26.12 16.89 -16.49
CA ILE A 524 -25.16 16.01 -15.83
C ILE A 524 -24.73 16.70 -14.53
N PRO A 525 -25.03 16.15 -13.34
CA PRO A 525 -24.59 16.73 -12.08
C PRO A 525 -23.06 16.70 -11.98
N ASN A 526 -22.45 17.73 -11.39
CA ASN A 526 -21.01 17.76 -11.09
C ASN A 526 -20.82 17.74 -9.57
N PHE A 527 -20.60 16.57 -8.99
CA PHE A 527 -20.53 16.39 -7.55
C PHE A 527 -19.13 16.64 -6.97
N SER A 528 -19.06 17.30 -5.82
CA SER A 528 -17.84 17.40 -5.01
C SER A 528 -17.91 16.40 -3.86
N ILE A 529 -17.07 15.37 -3.84
CA ILE A 529 -17.13 14.27 -2.86
C ILE A 529 -15.97 14.38 -1.86
N PRO A 530 -16.23 14.77 -0.60
CA PRO A 530 -15.21 14.89 0.43
C PRO A 530 -14.88 13.53 1.06
N LEU A 531 -13.60 13.28 1.27
CA LEU A 531 -13.09 12.13 2.03
C LEU A 531 -12.40 12.59 3.31
N GLY A 532 -12.73 11.96 4.44
CA GLY A 532 -12.10 12.26 5.73
C GLY A 532 -10.90 11.33 5.99
N PRO A 533 -9.74 11.80 6.45
CA PRO A 533 -8.62 10.91 6.78
C PRO A 533 -8.91 10.05 8.04
N LYS A 534 -8.52 8.77 8.02
CA LYS A 534 -8.78 7.79 9.11
C LYS A 534 -8.05 8.11 10.42
N GLU A 535 -6.82 8.60 10.34
CA GLU A 535 -6.00 8.96 11.50
C GLU A 535 -5.57 10.42 11.43
N VAL A 536 -6.17 11.25 12.27
CA VAL A 536 -5.82 12.66 12.42
C VAL A 536 -4.93 12.85 13.64
N SER A 537 -3.60 12.81 13.45
CA SER A 537 -2.67 13.31 14.46
C SER A 537 -2.74 14.83 14.51
N THR A 538 -2.83 15.42 15.72
CA THR A 538 -2.94 16.87 15.92
C THR A 538 -1.79 17.65 15.28
N PHE A 539 -0.61 17.04 15.22
CA PHE A 539 0.57 17.58 14.56
C PHE A 539 0.44 17.66 13.03
N ARG A 540 -0.16 16.65 12.38
CA ARG A 540 -0.40 16.65 10.93
C ARG A 540 -1.37 17.78 10.55
N VAL A 541 -2.45 17.94 11.32
CA VAL A 541 -3.43 19.03 11.09
C VAL A 541 -2.78 20.41 11.22
N LEU A 542 -1.97 20.64 12.27
CA LEU A 542 -1.26 21.91 12.45
C LEU A 542 -0.27 22.18 11.30
N ARG A 543 0.48 21.15 10.88
CA ARG A 543 1.44 21.24 9.77
C ARG A 543 0.74 21.63 8.46
N GLU A 544 -0.36 20.97 8.12
CA GLU A 544 -1.07 21.25 6.87
C GLU A 544 -1.70 22.66 6.85
N ILE A 545 -2.20 23.15 7.99
CA ILE A 545 -2.68 24.54 8.11
C ILE A 545 -1.55 25.55 7.90
N VAL A 546 -0.38 25.32 8.52
CA VAL A 546 0.80 26.19 8.38
C VAL A 546 1.30 26.17 6.93
N TRP A 547 1.39 24.99 6.32
CA TRP A 547 1.86 24.82 4.95
C TRP A 547 0.89 25.44 3.93
N GLY A 548 -0.43 25.31 4.15
CA GLY A 548 -1.45 25.95 3.33
C GLY A 548 -1.35 27.47 3.35
N ARG A 549 -1.15 28.09 4.53
CA ARG A 549 -0.93 29.54 4.64
C ARG A 549 0.37 29.98 3.96
N PHE A 550 1.43 29.19 4.09
CA PHE A 550 2.71 29.46 3.43
C PHE A 550 2.59 29.40 1.90
N LYS A 551 1.88 28.41 1.34
CA LYS A 551 1.63 28.29 -0.11
C LYS A 551 0.94 29.53 -0.69
N VAL A 552 -0.08 30.05 -0.02
CA VAL A 552 -0.79 31.27 -0.47
C VAL A 552 0.14 32.48 -0.46
N LEU A 553 0.91 32.65 0.61
CA LEU A 553 1.88 33.75 0.75
C LEU A 553 2.97 33.68 -0.33
N PHE A 554 3.46 32.47 -0.61
CA PHE A 554 4.45 32.22 -1.66
C PHE A 554 3.88 32.49 -3.07
N SER A 555 2.62 32.12 -3.33
CA SER A 555 1.95 32.42 -4.60
C SER A 555 1.82 33.93 -4.85
N ILE A 556 1.49 34.70 -3.81
CA ILE A 556 1.42 36.17 -3.88
C ILE A 556 2.81 36.76 -4.15
N LEU A 557 3.84 36.27 -3.44
CA LEU A 557 5.23 36.70 -3.61
C LEU A 557 5.75 36.41 -5.02
N HIS A 558 5.46 35.22 -5.58
CA HIS A 558 5.87 34.85 -6.93
C HIS A 558 5.24 35.75 -7.98
N THR A 559 3.95 36.08 -7.82
CA THR A 559 3.25 37.01 -8.71
C THR A 559 3.84 38.41 -8.64
N LEU A 560 4.18 38.90 -7.44
CA LEU A 560 4.86 40.17 -7.25
C LEU A 560 6.24 40.19 -7.92
N LEU A 561 7.05 39.14 -7.75
CA LEU A 561 8.36 39.01 -8.38
C LEU A 561 8.25 38.99 -9.91
N PHE A 562 7.24 38.31 -10.46
CA PHE A 562 6.96 38.31 -11.88
C PHE A 562 6.63 39.71 -12.39
N ILE A 563 5.74 40.45 -11.71
CA ILE A 563 5.38 41.83 -12.08
C ILE A 563 6.61 42.74 -12.03
N VAL A 564 7.41 42.66 -10.96
CA VAL A 564 8.64 43.44 -10.82
C VAL A 564 9.63 43.10 -11.94
N GLY A 565 9.82 41.81 -12.24
CA GLY A 565 10.69 41.36 -13.32
C GLY A 565 10.22 41.83 -14.70
N LEU A 566 8.90 41.78 -14.95
CA LEU A 566 8.29 42.27 -16.18
C LEU A 566 8.52 43.79 -16.34
N VAL A 567 8.31 44.57 -15.27
CA VAL A 567 8.53 46.02 -15.27
C VAL A 567 10.02 46.34 -15.50
N LEU A 568 10.93 45.61 -14.85
CA LEU A 568 12.38 45.75 -15.05
C LEU A 568 12.81 45.40 -16.47
N SER A 569 12.23 44.34 -17.05
CA SER A 569 12.48 43.93 -18.43
C SER A 569 12.05 45.01 -19.42
N ILE A 570 10.84 45.56 -19.24
CA ILE A 570 10.33 46.66 -20.08
C ILE A 570 11.20 47.91 -19.90
N TYR A 571 11.57 48.26 -18.67
CA TYR A 571 12.44 49.40 -18.38
C TYR A 571 13.83 49.27 -19.04
N MET A 572 14.44 48.09 -18.96
CA MET A 572 15.74 47.81 -19.57
C MET A 572 15.67 47.89 -21.10
N TYR A 573 14.64 47.30 -21.70
CA TYR A 573 14.41 47.37 -23.15
C TYR A 573 14.20 48.81 -23.64
N VAL A 574 13.47 49.65 -22.89
CA VAL A 574 13.25 51.05 -23.27
C VAL A 574 14.51 51.91 -23.11
N LYS A 575 15.35 51.64 -22.10
CA LYS A 575 16.56 52.43 -21.80
C LYS A 575 17.78 51.99 -22.60
N ARG A 576 17.82 50.72 -23.05
CA ARG A 576 18.83 50.11 -23.90
C ARG A 576 18.15 49.10 -24.85
N PRO A 577 17.53 49.58 -25.93
CA PRO A 577 16.84 48.71 -26.90
C PRO A 577 17.79 47.75 -27.62
#